data_AF-A0A944W2I2-F1
#
_entry.id   AF-A0A944W2I2-F1
#
_cell.length_a   1.000
_cell.length_b   1.000
_cell.length_c   1.000
_cell.angle_alpha   90.00
_cell.angle_beta   90.00
_cell.angle_gamma   90.00
#
_symmetry.space_group_name_H-M   'P 1'
#
loop_
_entity.id
_entity.type
_entity.pdbx_description
1 polymer ?
#
loop_
_entity_poly.entity_id
_entity_poly.type
_entity_poly.pdbx_seq_one_letter_code
_entity_poly.pdbx_strand_id
1 'polypeptide(L)'
;MLKGALIAFGIMIGAIVIPGVHWVSIWFGPFLAGFFGGGIAKADEDKIVKFGLLVAAMMIVPLAVALGALFLFDIGGFIRFFLIVMAIVIVPYTWFGVTLGALMSYLSRKKAIERAAAEEAEAASS
;
A
#
# COMPACT_ATOMS: atom_id res chain seq x y z
N MET A 1 12.30 3.92 -5.86
CA MET A 1 11.22 3.00 -5.43
C MET A 1 11.28 2.68 -3.94
N LEU A 2 12.41 2.21 -3.39
CA LEU A 2 12.51 1.81 -1.98
C LEU A 2 12.03 2.88 -0.97
N LYS A 3 12.43 4.15 -1.13
CA LYS A 3 11.97 5.23 -0.24
C LYS A 3 10.44 5.34 -0.18
N GLY A 4 9.76 5.34 -1.32
CA GLY A 4 8.30 5.38 -1.36
C GLY A 4 7.66 4.09 -0.83
N ALA A 5 8.32 2.94 -1.00
CA ALA A 5 7.85 1.66 -0.46
C ALA A 5 7.95 1.62 1.07
N LEU A 6 9.03 2.17 1.65
CA LEU A 6 9.18 2.37 3.09
C LEU A 6 8.11 3.30 3.65
N ILE A 7 7.74 4.34 2.92
CA ILE A 7 6.65 5.24 3.32
C ILE A 7 5.30 4.52 3.26
N ALA A 8 5.00 3.81 2.17
CA ALA A 8 3.79 2.99 2.06
C ALA A 8 3.70 1.97 3.21
N PHE A 9 4.78 1.25 3.47
CA PHE A 9 4.89 0.31 4.57
C PHE A 9 4.70 1.00 5.93
N GLY A 10 5.34 2.14 6.16
CA GLY A 10 5.19 2.93 7.38
C GLY A 10 3.76 3.43 7.62
N ILE A 11 3.05 3.85 6.57
CA ILE A 11 1.63 4.23 6.65
C ILE A 11 0.80 3.03 7.12
N MET A 12 1.02 1.84 6.54
CA MET A 12 0.28 0.64 6.92
C MET A 12 0.56 0.21 8.35
N ILE A 13 1.83 0.10 8.74
CA ILE A 13 2.21 -0.31 10.11
C ILE A 13 1.74 0.73 11.13
N GLY A 14 1.95 2.02 10.86
CA GLY A 14 1.55 3.09 11.76
C GLY A 14 0.04 3.10 12.01
N ALA A 15 -0.77 2.86 10.97
CA ALA A 15 -2.22 2.84 11.10
C ALA A 15 -2.74 1.62 11.88
N ILE A 16 -2.06 0.47 11.81
CA ILE A 16 -2.42 -0.74 12.57
C ILE A 16 -2.27 -0.55 14.08
N VAL A 17 -1.30 0.26 14.53
CA VAL A 17 -1.00 0.45 15.96
C VAL A 17 -2.07 1.31 16.67
N ILE A 18 -2.84 2.12 15.94
CA ILE A 18 -3.78 3.06 16.53
C ILE A 18 -5.15 2.37 16.76
N PRO A 19 -5.62 2.25 18.02
CA PRO A 19 -6.94 1.69 18.33
C PRO A 19 -8.07 2.46 17.62
N GLY A 20 -9.08 1.75 17.13
CA GLY A 20 -10.15 2.34 16.30
C GLY A 20 -9.75 2.57 14.83
N VAL A 21 -8.60 3.18 14.57
CA VAL A 21 -8.11 3.41 13.19
C VAL A 21 -7.78 2.10 12.49
N HIS A 22 -7.23 1.12 13.20
CA HIS A 22 -6.90 -0.20 12.64
C HIS A 22 -8.07 -0.88 11.91
N TRP A 23 -9.31 -0.70 12.40
CA TRP A 23 -10.51 -1.30 11.80
C TRP A 23 -10.83 -0.75 10.41
N VAL A 24 -10.47 0.51 10.14
CA VAL A 24 -10.64 1.13 8.83
C VAL A 24 -9.39 0.92 7.98
N SER A 25 -8.21 1.05 8.59
CA SER A 25 -6.94 0.99 7.86
C SER A 25 -6.55 -0.41 7.41
N ILE A 26 -7.05 -1.49 8.04
CA ILE A 26 -6.87 -2.85 7.50
C ILE A 26 -7.47 -2.97 6.10
N TRP A 27 -8.59 -2.28 5.84
CA TRP A 27 -9.24 -2.31 4.52
C TRP A 27 -8.67 -1.21 3.60
N PHE A 28 -8.63 0.05 4.03
CA PHE A 28 -8.28 1.15 3.14
C PHE A 28 -6.79 1.54 3.17
N GLY A 29 -6.05 1.07 4.18
CA GLY A 29 -4.64 1.40 4.38
C GLY A 29 -3.76 1.06 3.20
N PRO A 30 -3.85 -0.15 2.59
CA PRO A 30 -3.06 -0.50 1.41
C PRO A 30 -3.26 0.48 0.23
N PHE A 31 -4.47 0.97 0.02
CA PHE A 31 -4.79 1.91 -1.06
C PHE A 31 -4.18 3.28 -0.80
N LEU A 32 -4.34 3.82 0.41
CA LEU A 32 -3.75 5.10 0.81
C LEU A 32 -2.21 5.02 0.79
N ALA A 33 -1.65 3.94 1.32
CA ALA A 33 -0.22 3.67 1.27
C ALA A 33 0.30 3.60 -0.17
N GLY A 34 -0.43 2.93 -1.06
CA GLY A 34 -0.12 2.90 -2.49
C GLY A 34 -0.19 4.28 -3.14
N PHE A 35 -1.20 5.08 -2.80
CA PHE A 35 -1.38 6.41 -3.38
C PHE A 35 -0.23 7.36 -3.01
N PHE A 36 0.05 7.49 -1.71
CA PHE A 36 1.11 8.39 -1.23
C PHE A 36 2.51 7.82 -1.52
N GLY A 37 2.74 6.54 -1.21
CA GLY A 37 4.02 5.89 -1.43
C GLY A 37 4.37 5.74 -2.90
N GLY A 38 3.40 5.43 -3.76
CA GLY A 38 3.56 5.35 -5.22
C GLY A 38 3.83 6.72 -5.83
N GLY A 39 3.21 7.78 -5.29
CA GLY A 39 3.51 9.17 -5.64
C GLY A 39 4.96 9.55 -5.39
N ILE A 40 5.44 9.30 -4.16
CA ILE A 40 6.82 9.60 -3.77
C ILE A 40 7.83 8.71 -4.49
N ALA A 41 7.47 7.45 -4.74
CA ALA A 41 8.30 6.53 -5.50
C ALA A 41 8.42 6.89 -6.98
N LYS A 42 7.56 7.80 -7.49
CA LYS A 42 7.29 8.00 -8.92
C LYS A 42 7.10 6.64 -9.61
N ALA A 43 6.17 5.87 -9.06
CA ALA A 43 5.74 4.62 -9.66
C ALA A 43 4.93 4.97 -10.91
N ASP A 44 5.63 5.04 -12.04
CA ASP A 44 5.06 5.25 -13.37
C ASP A 44 4.64 3.91 -13.98
N GLU A 45 4.04 3.93 -15.17
CA GLU A 45 3.27 2.83 -15.76
C GLU A 45 3.95 1.44 -15.69
N ASP A 46 5.25 1.35 -15.99
CA ASP A 46 6.04 0.11 -15.98
C ASP A 46 6.46 -0.36 -14.57
N LYS A 47 6.32 0.52 -13.57
CA LYS A 47 6.81 0.34 -12.20
C LYS A 47 5.70 0.12 -11.18
N ILE A 48 4.45 0.44 -11.50
CA ILE A 48 3.32 0.34 -10.57
C ILE A 48 3.18 -1.07 -9.99
N VAL A 49 3.20 -2.10 -10.84
CA VAL A 49 3.08 -3.51 -10.38
C VAL A 49 4.28 -3.93 -9.54
N LYS A 50 5.50 -3.55 -9.97
CA LYS A 50 6.75 -3.83 -9.23
C LYS A 50 6.76 -3.13 -7.87
N PHE A 51 6.22 -1.92 -7.80
CA PHE A 51 6.05 -1.17 -6.55
C PHE A 51 5.11 -1.89 -5.60
N GLY A 52 3.94 -2.32 -6.09
CA GLY A 52 3.00 -3.13 -5.31
C GLY A 52 3.65 -4.41 -4.77
N LEU A 53 4.37 -5.14 -5.62
CA LEU A 53 5.06 -6.37 -5.22
C LEU A 53 6.11 -6.12 -4.14
N LEU A 54 6.89 -5.04 -4.27
CA LEU A 54 7.89 -4.65 -3.29
C LEU A 54 7.26 -4.38 -1.91
N VAL A 55 6.16 -3.62 -1.87
CA VAL A 55 5.47 -3.31 -0.61
C VAL A 55 4.81 -4.56 -0.01
N ALA A 56 4.22 -5.43 -0.85
CA ALA A 56 3.64 -6.69 -0.40
C ALA A 56 4.70 -7.64 0.18
N ALA A 57 5.89 -7.70 -0.43
CA ALA A 57 7.01 -8.47 0.09
C ALA A 57 7.45 -7.96 1.47
N MET A 58 7.42 -6.65 1.72
CA MET A 58 7.72 -6.09 3.04
C MET A 58 6.70 -6.50 4.11
N MET A 59 5.43 -6.73 3.74
CA MET A 59 4.40 -7.24 4.66
C MET A 59 4.63 -8.70 5.09
N ILE A 60 5.54 -9.44 4.44
CA ILE A 60 5.96 -10.77 4.91
C ILE A 60 6.65 -10.65 6.29
N VAL A 61 7.31 -9.53 6.60
CA VAL A 61 8.00 -9.33 7.87
C VAL A 61 7.02 -9.32 9.07
N PRO A 62 6.04 -8.40 9.16
CA PRO A 62 5.06 -8.42 10.25
C PRO A 62 4.24 -9.71 10.26
N LEU A 63 4.00 -10.31 9.08
CA LEU A 63 3.34 -11.60 8.97
C LEU A 63 4.13 -12.73 9.64
N ALA A 64 5.44 -12.83 9.36
CA ALA A 64 6.31 -13.84 9.96
C ALA A 64 6.38 -13.67 11.49
N VAL A 65 6.38 -12.43 11.98
CA VAL A 65 6.32 -12.13 13.42
C VAL A 65 5.01 -12.62 14.03
N ALA A 66 3.87 -12.34 13.40
CA ALA A 66 2.56 -12.78 13.88
C ALA A 66 2.42 -14.31 13.89
N LEU A 67 2.91 -14.98 12.85
CA LEU A 67 2.92 -16.44 12.77
C LEU A 67 3.89 -17.05 13.81
N GLY A 68 5.09 -16.48 13.98
CA GLY A 68 6.03 -16.91 15.01
C GLY A 68 5.45 -16.81 16.41
N ALA A 69 4.72 -15.74 16.72
CA ALA A 69 4.02 -15.57 17.98
C ALA A 69 2.95 -16.65 18.23
N LEU A 70 2.19 -17.05 17.20
CA LEU A 70 1.23 -18.16 17.33
C LEU A 70 1.90 -19.45 17.83
N PHE A 71 3.08 -19.78 17.29
CA PHE A 71 3.83 -20.98 17.68
C PHE A 71 4.47 -20.87 19.06
N LEU A 72 5.00 -19.68 19.42
CA LEU A 72 5.68 -19.47 20.70
C LEU A 72 4.74 -19.41 21.90
N PHE A 73 3.54 -18.89 21.73
CA PHE A 73 2.57 -18.67 22.81
C PHE A 73 1.45 -19.71 22.87
N ASP A 74 1.54 -20.78 22.07
CA ASP A 74 0.53 -21.85 21.96
C ASP A 74 -0.91 -21.32 21.83
N ILE A 75 -1.08 -20.33 20.95
CA ILE A 75 -2.38 -19.68 20.74
C ILE A 75 -3.27 -20.64 19.95
N GLY A 76 -4.30 -21.18 20.62
CA GLY A 76 -5.23 -22.16 20.05
C GLY A 76 -6.57 -21.59 19.56
N GLY A 77 -7.43 -22.50 19.07
CA GLY A 77 -8.83 -22.22 18.77
C GLY A 77 -9.08 -21.26 17.60
N PHE A 78 -10.18 -20.49 17.70
CA PHE A 78 -10.63 -19.58 16.65
C PHE A 78 -9.58 -18.50 16.30
N ILE A 79 -8.82 -18.03 17.28
CA ILE A 79 -7.79 -17.01 17.08
C ILE A 79 -6.70 -17.53 16.14
N ARG A 80 -6.26 -18.78 16.33
CA ARG A 80 -5.28 -19.43 15.44
C ARG A 80 -5.81 -19.54 14.01
N PHE A 81 -7.03 -20.04 13.85
CA PHE A 81 -7.67 -20.17 12.55
C PHE A 81 -7.76 -18.81 11.84
N PHE A 82 -8.29 -17.81 12.53
CA PHE A 82 -8.44 -16.45 12.01
C PHE A 82 -7.10 -15.86 11.56
N LEU A 83 -6.05 -15.96 12.39
CA LEU A 83 -4.74 -15.42 12.06
C LEU A 83 -4.07 -16.15 10.89
N ILE A 84 -4.25 -17.47 10.74
CA ILE A 84 -3.76 -18.22 9.58
C ILE A 84 -4.49 -17.79 8.29
N VAL A 85 -5.80 -17.59 8.35
CA VAL A 85 -6.56 -17.10 7.17
C VAL A 85 -6.09 -15.69 6.80
N MET A 86 -5.98 -14.79 7.79
CA MET A 86 -5.45 -13.44 7.55
C MET A 86 -4.03 -13.46 7.02
N ALA A 87 -3.20 -14.39 7.48
CA ALA A 87 -1.84 -14.57 7.00
C ALA A 87 -1.76 -14.86 5.50
N ILE A 88 -2.70 -15.65 4.98
CA ILE A 88 -2.76 -16.01 3.55
C ILE A 88 -3.30 -14.83 2.73
N VAL A 89 -4.29 -14.09 3.26
CA VAL A 89 -5.00 -13.03 2.52
C VAL A 89 -4.24 -11.70 2.52
N ILE A 90 -3.51 -11.37 3.59
CA ILE A 90 -2.94 -10.03 3.79
C ILE A 90 -1.91 -9.65 2.72
N VAL A 91 -1.10 -10.59 2.25
CA VAL A 91 -0.04 -10.31 1.25
C VAL A 91 -0.64 -10.05 -0.14
N PRO A 92 -1.50 -10.94 -0.69
CA PRO A 92 -2.21 -10.65 -1.94
C PRO A 92 -3.05 -9.38 -1.86
N TYR A 93 -3.72 -9.16 -0.73
CA TYR A 93 -4.55 -7.97 -0.52
C TYR A 93 -3.73 -6.68 -0.50
N THR A 94 -2.60 -6.70 0.21
CA THR A 94 -1.65 -5.56 0.23
C THR A 94 -1.16 -5.27 -1.18
N TRP A 95 -0.72 -6.30 -1.91
CA TRP A 95 -0.26 -6.14 -3.28
C TRP A 95 -1.32 -5.47 -4.15
N PHE A 96 -2.56 -5.97 -4.11
CA PHE A 96 -3.67 -5.44 -4.87
C PHE A 96 -3.97 -3.98 -4.50
N GLY A 97 -4.19 -3.68 -3.22
CA GLY A 97 -4.55 -2.34 -2.77
C GLY A 97 -3.45 -1.31 -3.04
N VAL A 98 -2.19 -1.67 -2.81
CA VAL A 98 -1.03 -0.78 -3.08
C VAL A 98 -0.88 -0.53 -4.58
N THR A 99 -1.07 -1.55 -5.41
CA THR A 99 -1.00 -1.42 -6.88
C THR A 99 -2.09 -0.46 -7.39
N LEU A 100 -3.33 -0.61 -6.93
CA LEU A 100 -4.42 0.30 -7.30
C LEU A 100 -4.20 1.71 -6.76
N GLY A 101 -3.74 1.86 -5.52
CA GLY A 101 -3.39 3.17 -4.96
C GLY A 101 -2.31 3.88 -5.78
N ALA A 102 -1.24 3.15 -6.14
CA ALA A 102 -0.16 3.70 -6.96
C ALA A 102 -0.63 4.06 -8.38
N LEU A 103 -1.52 3.26 -8.97
CA LEU A 103 -2.16 3.57 -10.24
C LEU A 103 -2.98 4.87 -10.17
N MET A 104 -3.81 5.04 -9.14
CA MET A 104 -4.58 6.27 -8.93
C MET A 104 -3.67 7.49 -8.76
N SER A 105 -2.55 7.31 -8.05
CA SER A 105 -1.52 8.35 -7.91
C SER A 105 -0.90 8.70 -9.25
N TYR A 106 -0.54 7.72 -10.08
CA TYR A 106 -0.01 7.96 -11.43
C TYR A 106 -1.00 8.73 -12.31
N LEU A 107 -2.25 8.28 -12.37
CA LEU A 107 -3.29 8.90 -13.19
C LEU A 107 -3.58 10.35 -12.76
N SER A 108 -3.62 10.62 -11.44
CA SER A 108 -3.82 11.98 -10.94
C SER A 108 -2.67 12.93 -11.30
N ARG A 109 -1.42 12.46 -11.21
CA ARG A 109 -0.25 13.24 -11.64
C ARG A 109 -0.25 13.48 -13.15
N LYS A 110 -0.54 12.45 -13.94
CA LYS A 110 -0.61 12.55 -15.41
C LYS A 110 -1.66 13.58 -15.84
N LYS A 111 -2.87 13.50 -15.28
CA LYS A 111 -3.95 14.44 -15.56
C LYS A 111 -3.59 15.88 -15.19
N ALA A 112 -2.87 16.09 -14.09
CA ALA A 112 -2.42 17.43 -13.68
C ALA A 112 -1.41 18.02 -14.68
N ILE A 113 -0.49 17.21 -15.21
CA ILE A 113 0.48 17.63 -16.22
C ILE A 113 -0.23 17.98 -17.54
N GLU A 114 -1.16 17.14 -17.99
CA GLU A 114 -1.95 17.38 -19.20
C GLU A 114 -2.75 18.69 -19.11
N ARG A 115 -3.31 19.00 -17.93
CA ARG A 115 -4.06 20.23 -17.69
C ARG A 115 -3.16 21.47 -17.72
N ALA A 116 -2.00 21.41 -17.08
CA ALA A 116 -1.03 22.51 -17.10
C ALA A 116 -0.53 22.80 -18.53
N ALA A 117 -0.25 21.76 -19.32
CA ALA A 117 0.16 21.92 -20.72
C ALA A 117 -0.94 22.55 -21.59
N ALA A 118 -2.22 22.22 -21.33
CA ALA A 118 -3.34 22.84 -22.04
C ALA A 118 -3.49 24.33 -21.70
N GLU A 119 -3.34 24.69 -20.42
CA GLU A 119 -3.40 26.08 -19.95
C GLU A 119 -2.24 26.93 -20.53
N GLU A 120 -1.02 26.37 -20.60
CA GLU A 120 0.12 27.02 -21.24
C GLU A 120 -0.08 27.22 -22.75
N ALA A 121 -0.65 26.23 -23.44
CA ALA A 121 -0.93 26.34 -24.88
C ALA A 121 -2.02 27.38 -25.18
N GLU A 122 -3.05 27.47 -24.34
CA GLU A 122 -4.09 28.50 -24.44
C GLU A 122 -3.49 29.90 -24.23
N ALA A 123 -2.69 30.08 -23.19
CA ALA A 123 -2.01 31.35 -22.89
C ALA A 123 -1.01 31.78 -23.96
N ALA A 124 -0.37 30.84 -24.66
CA ALA A 124 0.55 31.15 -25.76
C ALA A 124 -0.19 31.52 -27.07
N SER A 125 -1.49 31.23 -27.16
CA SER A 125 -2.34 31.49 -28.33
C SER A 125 -3.18 32.77 -28.23
N SER A 126 -3.22 33.40 -27.05
CA SER A 126 -3.88 34.69 -26.75
C SER A 126 -2.92 35.86 -26.83
#